data_AF-A0A973QZX6-F1
#
_entry.id   AF-A0A973QZX6-F1
#
_cell.length_a   1.000
_cell.length_b   1.000
_cell.length_c   1.000
_cell.angle_alpha   90.00
_cell.angle_beta   90.00
_cell.angle_gamma   90.00
#
_symmetry.space_group_name_H-M   'P 1'
#
loop_
_entity.id
_entity.type
_entity.pdbx_description
1 polymer ?
#
loop_
_entity_poly.entity_id
_entity_poly.type
_entity_poly.pdbx_seq_one_letter_code
_entity_poly.pdbx_strand_id
1 'polypeptide(L)'
;MLPAPTVLLACLAVAALGVLCLAIGVGRKRRRRDPARLFSWPQKQQLICQADGRCEHKPPLWFRCPAPGTEADHIHPWSRGGATELWNGQLLCRQHNRRKSNRVPSPLYRWRLARRRKKY
;
A
#
# COMPACT_ATOMS: atom_id res chain seq x y z
N MET A 1 -48.92 5.79 -21.55
CA MET A 1 -48.95 4.35 -21.23
C MET A 1 -47.95 4.12 -20.11
N LEU A 2 -48.39 3.59 -18.97
CA LEU A 2 -47.48 3.28 -17.87
C LEU A 2 -46.57 2.11 -18.30
N PRO A 3 -45.27 2.15 -17.99
CA PRO A 3 -44.38 1.04 -18.30
C PRO A 3 -44.88 -0.23 -17.62
N ALA A 4 -44.71 -1.37 -18.28
CA ALA A 4 -45.10 -2.66 -17.71
C ALA A 4 -44.43 -2.83 -16.32
N PRO A 5 -45.14 -3.38 -15.32
CA PRO A 5 -44.64 -3.48 -13.95
C PRO A 5 -43.30 -4.22 -13.85
N THR A 6 -43.02 -5.12 -14.78
CA THR A 6 -41.73 -5.83 -14.93
C THR A 6 -40.57 -4.90 -15.31
N VAL A 7 -40.80 -3.92 -16.19
CA VAL A 7 -39.79 -2.93 -16.59
C VAL A 7 -39.47 -2.00 -15.41
N LEU A 8 -40.49 -1.58 -14.66
CA LEU A 8 -40.30 -0.76 -13.47
C LEU A 8 -39.50 -1.50 -12.39
N LEU A 9 -39.82 -2.76 -12.12
CA LEU A 9 -39.09 -3.61 -11.17
C LEU A 9 -37.63 -3.82 -11.59
N ALA A 10 -37.37 -4.05 -12.88
CA ALA A 10 -36.00 -4.20 -13.40
C ALA A 10 -35.18 -2.91 -13.23
N CYS A 11 -35.76 -1.75 -13.54
CA CYS A 11 -35.09 -0.46 -13.35
C CYS A 11 -34.77 -0.19 -11.88
N LEU A 12 -35.70 -0.48 -10.96
CA LEU A 12 -35.49 -0.33 -9.52
C LEU A 12 -34.39 -1.28 -9.01
N ALA A 13 -34.35 -2.53 -9.49
CA ALA A 13 -33.31 -3.49 -9.13
C ALA A 13 -31.91 -3.02 -9.57
N VAL A 14 -31.78 -2.52 -10.81
CA VAL A 14 -30.51 -1.99 -11.33
C VAL A 14 -30.06 -0.76 -10.54
N ALA A 15 -30.98 0.16 -10.24
CA ALA A 15 -30.69 1.35 -9.42
C ALA A 15 -30.24 0.95 -8.00
N ALA A 16 -30.93 0.01 -7.36
CA ALA A 16 -30.56 -0.51 -6.05
C ALA A 16 -29.18 -1.17 -6.05
N LEU A 17 -28.86 -1.98 -7.07
CA LEU A 17 -27.53 -2.58 -7.25
C LEU A 17 -26.45 -1.51 -7.43
N GLY A 18 -26.72 -0.49 -8.25
CA GLY A 18 -25.81 0.64 -8.46
C GLY A 18 -25.54 1.41 -7.16
N VAL A 19 -26.58 1.72 -6.39
CA VAL A 19 -26.48 2.36 -5.07
C VAL A 19 -25.70 1.49 -4.09
N LEU A 20 -25.96 0.18 -4.06
CA LEU A 20 -25.23 -0.77 -3.22
C LEU A 20 -23.74 -0.83 -3.59
N CYS A 21 -23.41 -0.92 -4.88
CA CYS A 21 -22.03 -0.91 -5.37
C CYS A 21 -21.32 0.41 -5.00
N LEU A 22 -21.99 1.56 -5.14
CA LEU A 22 -21.47 2.86 -4.73
C LEU A 22 -21.24 2.92 -3.22
N ALA A 23 -22.21 2.48 -2.41
CA ALA A 23 -22.11 2.45 -0.95
C ALA A 23 -20.95 1.57 -0.48
N ILE A 24 -20.77 0.38 -1.07
CA ILE A 24 -19.63 -0.50 -0.82
C ILE A 24 -18.32 0.19 -1.24
N GLY A 25 -18.29 0.84 -2.40
CA GLY A 25 -17.11 1.57 -2.89
C GLY A 25 -16.70 2.74 -1.96
N VAL A 26 -17.68 3.51 -1.48
CA VAL A 26 -17.46 4.62 -0.53
C VAL A 26 -17.04 4.10 0.84
N GLY A 27 -17.68 3.05 1.35
CA GLY A 27 -17.31 2.39 2.61
C GLY A 27 -15.86 1.89 2.58
N ARG A 28 -15.43 1.28 1.45
CA ARG A 28 -14.04 0.87 1.24
C ARG A 28 -13.04 2.03 1.22
N LYS A 29 -13.45 3.25 0.85
CA LYS A 29 -12.58 4.45 0.93
C LYS A 29 -12.44 4.99 2.35
N ARG A 30 -13.44 4.78 3.21
CA ARG A 30 -13.39 5.16 4.63
C ARG A 30 -12.65 4.14 5.51
N ARG A 31 -11.63 3.43 4.99
CA ARG A 31 -10.80 2.59 5.87
C ARG A 31 -10.16 3.51 6.92
N ARG A 32 -10.45 3.24 8.19
CA ARG A 32 -9.77 3.85 9.33
C ARG A 32 -8.27 3.68 9.11
N ARG A 33 -7.55 4.79 8.99
CA ARG A 33 -6.08 4.76 8.95
C ARG A 33 -5.60 4.17 10.27
N ASP A 34 -4.49 3.45 10.21
CA ASP A 34 -3.82 2.99 11.41
C ASP A 34 -3.58 4.21 12.34
N PRO A 35 -4.01 4.18 13.62
CA PRO A 35 -3.75 5.28 14.54
C PRO A 35 -2.25 5.57 14.68
N ALA A 36 -1.39 4.56 14.57
CA ALA A 36 0.05 4.73 14.56
C ALA A 36 0.52 5.03 13.13
N ARG A 37 1.12 6.21 12.92
CA ARG A 37 1.82 6.53 11.66
C ARG A 37 3.30 6.17 11.72
N LEU A 38 3.93 6.31 12.87
CA LEU A 38 5.37 6.10 13.01
C LEU A 38 5.63 4.69 13.53
N PHE A 39 6.60 4.01 12.91
CA PHE A 39 7.13 2.77 13.46
C PHE A 39 7.76 3.04 14.83
N SER A 40 7.53 2.13 15.78
CA SER A 40 8.20 2.15 17.08
C SER A 40 9.71 1.92 16.91
N TRP A 41 10.50 2.22 17.96
CA TRP A 41 11.94 1.98 17.90
C TRP A 41 12.29 0.49 17.70
N PRO A 42 11.66 -0.48 18.40
CA PRO A 42 11.85 -1.90 18.13
C PRO A 42 11.51 -2.29 16.68
N GLN A 43 10.41 -1.77 16.13
CA GLN A 43 10.04 -2.03 14.73
C GLN A 43 11.10 -1.49 13.76
N LYS A 44 11.64 -0.29 14.02
CA LYS A 44 12.73 0.28 13.20
C LYS A 44 13.98 -0.61 13.25
N GLN A 45 14.35 -1.12 14.42
CA GLN A 45 15.49 -2.04 14.56
C GLN A 45 15.26 -3.33 13.74
N GLN A 46 14.07 -3.92 13.82
CA GLN A 46 13.73 -5.10 13.03
C GLN A 46 13.80 -4.84 11.53
N LEU A 47 13.32 -3.67 11.07
CA LEU A 47 13.43 -3.27 9.66
C LEU A 47 14.88 -3.04 9.22
N ILE A 48 15.73 -2.51 10.10
CA ILE A 48 17.16 -2.34 9.86
C ILE A 48 17.84 -3.71 9.71
N CYS A 49 17.64 -4.61 10.66
CA CYS A 49 18.19 -5.97 10.63
C CYS A 49 17.71 -6.73 9.39
N GLN A 50 16.40 -6.70 9.11
CA GLN A 50 15.82 -7.36 7.94
C GLN A 50 16.42 -6.85 6.63
N ALA A 51 16.75 -5.57 6.53
CA ALA A 51 17.29 -4.97 5.32
C ALA A 51 18.82 -5.09 5.20
N ASP A 52 19.48 -5.70 6.20
CA ASP A 52 20.94 -5.71 6.36
C ASP A 52 21.52 -4.27 6.34
N GLY A 53 20.81 -3.32 6.97
CA GLY A 53 21.16 -1.90 6.98
C GLY A 53 21.14 -1.21 5.61
N ARG A 54 20.70 -1.88 4.55
CA ARG A 54 20.84 -1.42 3.16
C ARG A 54 19.52 -1.03 2.54
N CYS A 55 19.53 0.04 1.74
CA CYS A 55 18.33 0.51 1.05
C CYS A 55 17.65 -0.60 0.23
N GLU A 56 16.34 -0.74 0.43
CA GLU A 56 15.50 -1.77 -0.18
C GLU A 56 14.82 -1.34 -1.47
N HIS A 57 15.04 -0.09 -1.92
CA HIS A 57 14.51 0.40 -3.18
C HIS A 57 14.84 -0.55 -4.36
N LYS A 58 13.85 -0.73 -5.24
CA LYS A 58 13.97 -1.49 -6.48
C LYS A 58 13.92 -0.54 -7.68
N PRO A 59 15.07 -0.18 -8.25
CA PRO A 59 15.07 0.60 -9.47
C PRO A 59 14.52 -0.25 -10.62
N PRO A 60 13.82 0.35 -11.60
CA PRO A 60 13.16 -0.39 -12.69
C PRO A 60 14.15 -1.21 -13.52
N LEU A 61 15.34 -0.66 -13.76
CA LEU A 61 16.51 -1.32 -14.35
C LEU A 61 17.69 -1.14 -13.35
N TRP A 62 18.83 -1.80 -13.49
CA TRP A 62 20.07 -1.59 -12.71
C TRP A 62 20.24 -2.29 -11.33
N PHE A 63 21.44 -2.12 -10.78
CA PHE A 63 21.95 -2.66 -9.51
C PHE A 63 21.27 -2.07 -8.26
N ARG A 64 21.45 -2.74 -7.11
CA ARG A 64 20.90 -2.28 -5.81
C ARG A 64 21.48 -0.89 -5.48
N CYS A 65 20.63 -0.05 -4.89
CA CYS A 65 21.07 1.22 -4.29
C CYS A 65 22.26 0.97 -3.33
N PRO A 66 23.42 1.62 -3.52
CA PRO A 66 24.58 1.41 -2.66
C PRO A 66 24.45 2.13 -1.31
N ALA A 67 23.61 3.17 -1.23
CA ALA A 67 23.43 3.94 0.00
C ALA A 67 22.80 3.10 1.13
N PRO A 68 23.18 3.35 2.39
CA PRO A 68 22.54 2.72 3.54
C PRO A 68 21.06 3.08 3.60
N GLY A 69 20.26 2.17 4.15
CA GLY A 69 18.89 2.47 4.49
C GLY A 69 18.84 3.21 5.82
N THR A 70 18.22 4.38 5.85
CA THR A 70 18.24 5.28 7.02
C THR A 70 16.85 5.63 7.52
N GLU A 71 15.81 5.36 6.72
CA GLU A 71 14.44 5.75 6.99
C GLU A 71 13.52 4.54 6.83
N ALA A 72 12.75 4.23 7.88
CA ALA A 72 11.68 3.25 7.81
C ALA A 72 10.45 3.86 7.12
N ASP A 73 9.96 3.19 6.08
CA ASP A 73 8.88 3.67 5.22
C ASP A 73 7.87 2.54 4.96
N HIS A 74 6.60 2.91 4.72
CA HIS A 74 5.56 1.94 4.39
C HIS A 74 5.58 1.59 2.91
N ILE A 75 5.66 0.30 2.57
CA ILE A 75 5.47 -0.22 1.21
C ILE A 75 4.14 0.26 0.65
N HIS A 76 3.03 -0.01 1.33
CA HIS A 76 1.74 0.64 1.07
C HIS A 76 1.61 1.86 1.99
N PRO A 77 1.63 3.10 1.47
CA PRO A 77 1.69 4.31 2.28
C PRO A 77 0.57 4.41 3.33
N TRP A 78 0.91 4.85 4.54
CA TRP A 78 -0.06 5.11 5.61
C TRP A 78 -1.18 6.05 5.18
N SER A 79 -0.87 7.10 4.42
CA SER A 79 -1.85 8.05 3.88
C SER A 79 -2.86 7.43 2.90
N ARG A 80 -2.61 6.20 2.44
CA ARG A 80 -3.50 5.39 1.60
C ARG A 80 -4.06 4.17 2.35
N GLY A 81 -4.03 4.19 3.68
CA GLY A 81 -4.57 3.14 4.55
C GLY A 81 -3.62 1.97 4.81
N GLY A 82 -2.31 2.16 4.65
CA GLY A 82 -1.32 1.16 5.04
C GLY A 82 -1.18 1.06 6.56
N ALA A 83 -1.09 -0.18 7.05
CA ALA A 83 -0.83 -0.47 8.46
C ALA A 83 0.64 -0.25 8.82
N THR A 84 0.92 0.19 10.04
CA THR A 84 2.25 0.36 10.62
C THR A 84 2.70 -0.96 11.23
N GLU A 85 2.92 -1.92 10.34
CA GLU A 85 3.31 -3.29 10.66
C GLU A 85 4.60 -3.65 9.92
N LEU A 86 5.39 -4.58 10.47
CA LEU A 86 6.68 -4.97 9.90
C LEU A 86 6.57 -5.47 8.45
N TRP A 87 5.52 -6.24 8.14
CA TRP A 87 5.29 -6.74 6.78
C TRP A 87 5.05 -5.61 5.77
N ASN A 88 4.57 -4.45 6.22
CA ASN A 88 4.37 -3.26 5.41
C ASN A 88 5.56 -2.30 5.50
N GLY A 89 6.54 -2.54 6.36
CA GLY A 89 7.73 -1.72 6.48
C GLY A 89 8.80 -2.09 5.45
N GLN A 90 9.56 -1.10 5.02
CA GLN A 90 10.80 -1.25 4.25
C GLN A 90 11.81 -0.19 4.68
N LEU A 91 13.10 -0.48 4.54
CA LEU A 91 14.17 0.45 4.83
C LEU A 91 14.64 1.16 3.55
N LEU A 92 14.56 2.49 3.52
CA LEU A 92 14.97 3.30 2.38
C LEU A 92 16.07 4.29 2.77
N CYS A 93 16.93 4.64 1.82
CA CYS A 93 17.78 5.83 1.97
C CYS A 93 16.91 7.09 1.82
N ARG A 94 17.35 8.21 2.38
CA ARG A 94 16.65 9.51 2.33
C ARG A 94 16.19 9.90 0.91
N GLN A 95 17.04 9.72 -0.09
CA GLN A 95 16.71 10.08 -1.48
C GLN A 95 15.55 9.23 -2.02
N HIS A 96 15.61 7.90 -1.84
CA HIS A 96 14.57 7.00 -2.34
C HIS A 96 13.27 7.13 -1.55
N ASN A 97 13.33 7.38 -0.25
CA ASN A 97 12.14 7.64 0.56
C ASN A 97 11.39 8.89 0.07
N ARG A 98 12.12 10.01 -0.11
CA ARG A 98 11.57 11.25 -0.67
C ARG A 98 10.97 11.05 -2.06
N ARG A 99 11.68 10.34 -2.94
CA ARG A 99 11.20 10.03 -4.29
C ARG A 99 9.95 9.15 -4.27
N LYS A 100 9.87 8.17 -3.37
CA LYS A 100 8.68 7.32 -3.24
C LYS A 100 7.49 8.13 -2.75
N SER A 101 7.66 8.95 -1.71
CA SER A 101 6.57 9.74 -1.12
C SER A 101 5.36 8.84 -0.82
N ASN A 102 4.15 9.28 -1.16
CA ASN A 102 2.89 8.55 -1.00
C ASN A 102 2.55 7.62 -2.19
N ARG A 103 3.50 7.28 -3.06
CA ARG A 103 3.24 6.38 -4.20
C ARG A 103 3.15 4.94 -3.72
N VAL A 104 2.13 4.23 -4.18
CA VAL A 104 2.01 2.78 -4.01
C VAL A 104 2.91 2.11 -5.04
N PRO A 105 3.91 1.31 -4.63
CA PRO A 105 4.79 0.61 -5.56
C PRO A 105 4.01 -0.40 -6.41
N SER A 106 4.50 -0.65 -7.62
CA SER A 106 3.90 -1.62 -8.54
C SER A 106 3.94 -3.05 -7.99
N PRO A 107 3.09 -3.96 -8.50
CA PRO A 107 3.20 -5.39 -8.19
C PRO A 107 4.61 -5.96 -8.43
N LEU A 108 5.25 -5.57 -9.54
CA LEU A 108 6.62 -5.99 -9.86
C LEU A 108 7.64 -5.53 -8.81
N TYR A 109 7.53 -4.27 -8.32
CA TYR A 109 8.37 -3.79 -7.23
C TYR A 109 8.25 -4.68 -5.99
N ARG A 110 7.01 -4.96 -5.57
CA ARG A 110 6.72 -5.75 -4.37
C ARG A 110 7.21 -7.19 -4.50
N TRP A 111 7.02 -7.80 -5.67
CA TRP A 111 7.56 -9.13 -5.96
C TRP A 111 9.10 -9.16 -5.90
N ARG A 112 9.77 -8.18 -6.52
CA ARG A 112 11.24 -8.06 -6.46
C ARG A 112 11.76 -7.77 -5.05
N LEU A 113 11.00 -7.06 -4.23
CA LEU A 113 11.30 -6.85 -2.82
C LEU A 113 11.22 -8.16 -2.04
N ALA A 114 10.09 -8.86 -2.12
CA ALA A 114 9.88 -10.15 -1.47
C ALA A 114 10.96 -11.18 -1.88
N ARG A 115 11.28 -11.28 -3.18
CA ARG A 115 12.34 -12.19 -3.68
C ARG A 115 13.72 -11.88 -3.11
N ARG A 116 14.05 -10.60 -2.87
CA ARG A 116 15.34 -10.22 -2.27
C ARG A 116 15.36 -10.57 -0.78
N ARG A 117 14.26 -10.34 -0.06
CA ARG A 117 14.15 -10.64 1.37
C ARG A 117 14.30 -12.12 1.69
N LYS A 118 14.01 -13.02 0.74
CA LYS A 118 14.27 -14.46 0.86
C LYS A 118 15.75 -14.86 0.73
N LYS A 119 16.61 -13.94 0.28
CA LYS A 119 18.05 -14.19 0.10
C LYS A 119 18.91 -13.58 1.21
N TYR A 120 18.29 -12.83 2.11
CA TYR A 120 18.98 -12.33 3.30
C TYR A 120 19.17 -13.47 4.28
#